data_AF-A0A554JQB6-F1
#
_entry.id   AF-A0A554JQB6-F1
#
_cell.length_a   1.000
_cell.length_b   1.000
_cell.length_c   1.000
_cell.angle_alpha   90.00
_cell.angle_beta   90.00
_cell.angle_gamma   90.00
#
_symmetry.space_group_name_H-M   'P 1'
#
loop_
_entity.id
_entity.type
_entity.pdbx_description
1 polymer ?
#
loop_
_entity_poly.entity_id
_entity_poly.type
_entity_poly.pdbx_seq_one_letter_code
_entity_poly.pdbx_strand_id
1 'polypeptide(L)'
;MDKEPQIKDTVAFLMIFTALFFDALQALIGWIPMVGNVISDVISIFVFMTFLLWFHMYGVKMMTPKRFTSLGLGGVIEMIPYVNLLPAWTLVVIYLIGTTKIKELFEKNPGVAGSIFRLGEKIKNLNKTGEPPHVPLIDER
;
A
#
# COMPACT_ATOMS: atom_id res chain seq x y z
N MET A 1 27.16 -3.61 10.44
CA MET A 1 26.58 -4.83 9.81
C MET A 1 25.11 -4.77 10.17
N ASP A 2 24.39 -3.87 9.51
CA ASP A 2 23.16 -3.32 10.06
C ASP A 2 22.01 -4.11 9.45
N LYS A 3 21.54 -5.09 10.23
CA LYS A 3 20.43 -5.97 9.87
C LYS A 3 19.27 -5.10 9.42
N GLU A 4 18.97 -5.12 8.12
CA GLU A 4 17.82 -4.41 7.58
C GLU A 4 16.58 -4.82 8.39
N PRO A 5 15.78 -3.85 8.84
CA PRO A 5 14.63 -4.10 9.70
C PRO A 5 13.56 -4.86 8.93
N GLN A 6 13.60 -6.19 9.05
CA GLN A 6 12.57 -7.07 8.54
C GLN A 6 11.30 -6.82 9.34
N ILE A 7 10.27 -6.28 8.69
CA ILE A 7 8.94 -6.25 9.30
C ILE A 7 8.46 -7.69 9.42
N LYS A 8 8.56 -8.25 10.64
CA LYS A 8 8.03 -9.57 10.98
C LYS A 8 6.55 -9.62 10.63
N ASP A 9 6.07 -10.77 10.16
CA ASP A 9 4.67 -10.94 9.76
C ASP A 9 3.71 -10.65 10.92
N THR A 10 4.09 -10.96 12.16
CA THR A 10 3.34 -10.61 13.37
C THR A 10 3.17 -9.10 13.53
N VAL A 11 4.21 -8.32 13.22
CA VAL A 11 4.18 -6.85 13.32
C VAL A 11 3.33 -6.28 12.18
N ALA A 12 3.50 -6.79 10.96
CA ALA A 12 2.66 -6.42 9.83
C ALA A 12 1.17 -6.68 10.10
N PHE A 13 0.84 -7.84 10.67
CA PHE A 13 -0.52 -8.17 11.07
C PHE A 13 -1.05 -7.21 12.14
N LEU A 14 -0.24 -6.91 13.17
CA LEU A 14 -0.61 -5.94 14.20
C LEU A 14 -0.86 -4.55 13.61
N MET A 15 -0.02 -4.10 12.67
CA MET A 15 -0.18 -2.82 11.98
C MET A 15 -1.49 -2.75 11.20
N ILE A 16 -1.82 -3.81 10.44
CA ILE A 16 -3.08 -3.88 9.67
C ILE A 16 -4.29 -3.89 10.61
N PHE A 17 -4.22 -4.66 11.70
CA PHE A 17 -5.32 -4.72 12.67
C PHE A 17 -5.53 -3.38 13.37
N THR A 18 -4.45 -2.71 13.77
CA THR A 18 -4.50 -1.36 14.35
C THR A 18 -5.09 -0.37 13.34
N ALA A 19 -4.72 -0.45 12.06
CA ALA A 19 -5.27 0.43 11.02
C ALA A 19 -6.78 0.21 10.85
N LEU A 20 -7.22 -1.05 10.81
CA LEU A 20 -8.62 -1.42 10.71
C LEU A 20 -9.42 -0.94 11.92
N PHE A 21 -8.84 -1.03 13.12
CA PHE A 21 -9.46 -0.51 14.34
C PHE A 21 -9.68 1.01 14.27
N PHE A 22 -8.68 1.76 13.81
CA PHE A 22 -8.82 3.21 13.65
C PHE A 22 -9.82 3.59 12.56
N ASP A 23 -9.83 2.89 11.42
CA ASP A 23 -10.82 3.13 10.37
C ASP A 23 -12.25 2.83 10.88
N ALA A 24 -12.45 1.76 11.64
CA ALA A 24 -13.74 1.44 12.24
C ALA A 24 -14.17 2.49 13.27
N LEU A 25 -13.23 3.00 14.07
CA LEU A 25 -13.48 4.04 15.06
C LEU A 25 -13.79 5.39 14.39
N GLN A 26 -13.11 5.74 13.30
CA GLN A 26 -13.42 6.92 12.48
C GLN A 26 -14.79 6.80 11.81
N ALA A 27 -15.13 5.61 11.29
CA ALA A 27 -16.46 5.36 10.71
C ALA A 27 -17.58 5.48 11.75
N LEU A 28 -17.35 5.01 12.98
CA LEU A 28 -18.31 5.14 14.08
C LEU A 28 -18.49 6.61 14.50
N ILE A 29 -17.40 7.36 14.60
CA ILE A 29 -17.42 8.79 14.98
C ILE A 29 -18.02 9.64 13.85
N GLY A 30 -17.79 9.27 12.59
CA GLY A 30 -18.34 9.93 11.41
C GLY A 30 -19.87 9.89 11.31
N TRP A 31 -20.54 9.04 12.10
CA TRP A 31 -22.00 9.06 12.23
C TRP A 31 -22.51 10.35 12.90
N ILE A 32 -21.67 11.05 13.68
CA ILE A 32 -22.01 12.32 14.32
C ILE A 32 -21.65 13.46 13.36
N PRO A 33 -22.62 14.12 12.69
CA PRO A 33 -22.32 15.20 11.76
C PRO A 33 -21.62 16.37 12.46
N MET A 34 -20.71 17.02 11.73
CA MET A 34 -19.93 18.21 12.15
C MET A 34 -18.85 17.94 13.22
N VAL A 35 -19.20 17.40 14.38
CA VAL A 35 -18.24 17.08 15.46
C VAL A 35 -17.41 15.85 15.11
N GLY A 36 -18.02 14.86 14.46
CA GLY A 36 -17.35 13.65 14.03
C GLY A 36 -16.22 13.90 13.03
N ASN A 37 -16.39 14.88 12.14
CA ASN A 37 -15.37 15.24 11.15
C ASN A 37 -14.12 15.84 11.81
N VAL A 38 -14.29 16.80 12.73
CA VAL A 38 -13.16 17.42 13.44
C VAL A 38 -12.40 16.39 14.28
N ILE A 39 -13.12 15.49 14.95
CA ILE A 39 -12.50 14.42 15.74
C ILE A 39 -11.81 13.41 14.81
N SER A 40 -12.42 13.08 13.67
CA SER A 40 -11.83 12.18 12.66
C SER A 40 -10.52 12.76 12.11
N ASP A 41 -10.45 14.06 11.84
CA ASP A 41 -9.23 14.75 11.38
C ASP A 41 -8.11 14.66 12.43
N VAL A 42 -8.44 14.90 13.70
CA VAL A 42 -7.47 14.78 14.80
C VAL A 42 -6.98 13.33 14.92
N ILE A 43 -7.89 12.35 14.86
CA ILE A 43 -7.53 10.93 14.89
C ILE A 43 -6.64 10.58 13.70
N SER A 44 -6.95 11.07 12.50
CA SER A 44 -6.14 10.88 11.30
C SER A 44 -4.70 11.36 11.49
N ILE A 45 -4.48 12.51 12.14
CA ILE A 45 -3.14 12.99 12.47
C ILE A 45 -2.42 12.03 13.43
N PHE A 46 -3.11 11.58 14.48
CA PHE A 46 -2.54 10.62 15.44
C PHE A 46 -2.21 9.27 14.79
N VAL A 47 -3.09 8.75 13.94
CA VAL A 47 -2.90 7.51 13.17
C VAL A 47 -1.69 7.64 12.27
N PHE A 48 -1.61 8.74 11.52
CA PHE A 48 -0.47 9.04 10.66
C PHE A 48 0.84 9.08 11.46
N MET A 49 0.89 9.80 12.58
CA MET A 49 2.08 9.88 13.43
C MET A 49 2.47 8.52 14.02
N THR A 50 1.48 7.73 14.44
CA THR A 50 1.70 6.39 15.01
C THR A 50 2.35 5.47 13.99
N PHE A 51 1.78 5.37 12.79
CA PHE A 51 2.36 4.53 11.75
C PHE A 51 3.70 5.11 11.26
N LEU A 52 3.82 6.43 11.12
CA LEU A 52 5.09 7.07 10.76
C LEU A 52 6.21 6.68 11.73
N LEU A 53 5.97 6.79 13.04
CA LEU A 53 6.93 6.37 14.06
C LEU A 53 7.21 4.87 13.96
N TRP A 54 6.17 4.06 13.76
CA TRP A 54 6.32 2.61 13.65
C TRP A 54 7.21 2.22 12.47
N PHE A 55 6.90 2.69 11.27
CA PHE A 55 7.74 2.46 10.09
C PHE A 55 9.14 3.05 10.26
N HIS A 56 9.30 4.21 10.93
CA HIS A 56 10.61 4.78 11.23
C HIS A 56 11.45 3.88 12.16
N MET A 57 10.84 3.28 13.19
CA MET A 57 11.50 2.29 14.05
C MET A 57 11.96 1.05 13.28
N TYR A 58 11.20 0.66 12.25
CA TYR A 58 11.58 -0.38 11.31
C TYR A 58 12.33 0.18 10.09
N GLY A 59 13.00 1.33 10.19
CA GLY A 59 13.85 1.90 9.13
C GLY A 59 13.20 2.17 7.78
N VAL A 60 11.87 2.09 7.69
CA VAL A 60 11.09 2.38 6.49
C VAL A 60 10.77 3.86 6.46
N LYS A 61 11.27 4.56 5.44
CA LYS A 61 10.90 5.96 5.20
C LYS A 61 9.49 6.04 4.63
N MET A 62 8.53 6.29 5.51
CA MET A 62 7.14 6.63 5.19
C MET A 62 7.04 7.96 4.40
N MET A 63 7.79 8.97 4.82
CA MET A 63 7.81 10.32 4.24
C MET A 63 8.74 10.40 3.02
N THR A 64 8.22 10.05 1.85
CA THR A 64 8.68 10.65 0.59
C THR A 64 7.70 11.77 0.23
N PRO A 65 8.12 13.00 -0.12
CA PRO A 65 7.21 14.11 -0.40
C PRO A 65 6.15 13.80 -1.48
N LYS A 66 6.45 12.89 -2.41
CA LYS A 66 5.49 12.35 -3.40
C LYS A 66 4.35 11.53 -2.77
N ARG A 67 4.61 10.80 -1.68
CA ARG A 67 3.61 10.00 -0.94
C ARG A 67 2.73 10.88 -0.06
N PHE A 68 3.30 11.97 0.49
CA PHE A 68 2.55 12.93 1.29
C PHE A 68 1.57 13.74 0.43
N THR A 69 1.97 14.13 -0.78
CA THR A 69 1.06 14.77 -1.74
C THR A 69 0.00 13.80 -2.27
N SER A 70 0.30 12.52 -2.50
CA SER A 70 -0.74 11.55 -2.87
C SER A 70 -1.73 11.25 -1.75
N LEU A 71 -1.30 11.32 -0.48
CA LEU A 71 -2.19 11.18 0.68
C LEU A 71 -3.01 12.46 0.93
N GLY A 72 -2.39 13.64 0.80
CA GLY A 72 -3.09 14.92 0.92
C GLY A 72 -4.06 15.21 -0.25
N LEU A 73 -3.77 14.71 -1.45
CA LEU A 73 -4.71 14.71 -2.59
C LEU A 73 -5.79 13.62 -2.45
N GLY A 74 -5.64 12.67 -1.53
CA GLY A 74 -6.69 11.70 -1.19
C GLY A 74 -7.98 12.38 -0.71
N GLY A 75 -7.88 13.56 -0.09
CA GLY A 75 -9.04 14.39 0.26
C GLY A 75 -9.84 14.90 -0.97
N VAL A 76 -9.27 14.86 -2.18
CA VAL A 76 -10.02 15.16 -3.42
C VAL A 76 -10.76 13.92 -3.94
N ILE A 77 -10.28 12.71 -3.60
CA ILE A 77 -10.94 11.44 -3.95
C ILE A 77 -12.22 11.22 -3.12
N GLU A 78 -12.34 11.89 -1.98
CA GLU A 78 -13.55 11.91 -1.13
C GLU A 78 -14.82 12.41 -1.85
N MET A 79 -14.67 13.02 -3.03
CA MET A 79 -15.81 13.40 -3.89
C MET A 79 -16.45 12.19 -4.60
N ILE A 80 -15.84 10.99 -4.52
CA ILE A 80 -16.39 9.72 -5.01
C ILE A 80 -17.05 8.97 -3.84
N PRO A 81 -18.38 8.90 -3.76
CA PRO A 81 -19.10 8.38 -2.59
C PRO A 81 -18.80 6.90 -2.26
N TYR A 82 -18.25 6.14 -3.21
CA TYR A 82 -17.87 4.74 -3.01
C TYR A 82 -16.46 4.55 -2.42
N VAL A 83 -15.57 5.53 -2.57
CA VAL A 83 -14.20 5.44 -2.02
C VAL A 83 -14.21 5.72 -0.51
N ASN A 84 -15.18 6.51 -0.04
CA ASN A 84 -15.36 6.84 1.37
C ASN A 84 -15.83 5.65 2.24
N LEU A 85 -16.22 4.53 1.62
CA LEU A 85 -16.59 3.30 2.33
C LEU A 85 -15.37 2.39 2.61
N LEU A 86 -14.24 2.64 1.92
CA LEU A 86 -13.05 1.82 2.10
C LEU A 86 -12.25 2.30 3.31
N PRO A 87 -11.76 1.39 4.17
CA PRO A 87 -10.83 1.71 5.26
C PRO A 87 -9.55 2.35 4.70
N ALA A 88 -9.51 3.68 4.65
CA ALA A 88 -8.50 4.44 3.94
C ALA A 88 -7.11 4.22 4.55
N TRP A 89 -7.02 4.25 5.88
CA TRP A 89 -5.74 4.04 6.58
C TRP A 89 -5.25 2.61 6.46
N THR A 90 -6.16 1.63 6.49
CA THR A 90 -5.83 0.22 6.26
C THR A 90 -5.20 0.01 4.89
N LEU A 91 -5.76 0.61 3.84
CA LEU A 91 -5.18 0.53 2.49
C LEU A 91 -3.77 1.13 2.44
N VAL A 92 -3.56 2.28 3.07
CA VAL A 92 -2.25 2.94 3.13
C VAL A 92 -1.24 2.05 3.84
N VAL A 93 -1.61 1.45 4.97
CA VAL A 93 -0.74 0.56 5.75
C VAL A 93 -0.41 -0.71 4.97
N ILE A 94 -1.41 -1.34 4.33
CA ILE A 94 -1.18 -2.52 3.46
C ILE A 94 -0.24 -2.16 2.31
N TYR A 95 -0.46 -1.02 1.64
CA TYR A 95 0.40 -0.57 0.55
C TYR A 95 1.85 -0.35 1.02
N LEU A 96 2.05 0.24 2.20
CA LEU A 96 3.38 0.49 2.74
C LEU A 96 4.08 -0.80 3.17
N ILE A 97 3.37 -1.71 3.84
CA ILE A 97 3.90 -3.04 4.17
C ILE A 97 4.27 -3.79 2.89
N GLY A 98 3.38 -3.80 1.90
CA GLY A 98 3.61 -4.47 0.61
C GLY A 98 4.83 -3.91 -0.11
N THR A 99 4.93 -2.59 -0.27
CA THR A 99 6.10 -1.97 -0.92
C THR A 99 7.40 -2.20 -0.14
N THR A 100 7.35 -2.27 1.19
CA THR A 100 8.51 -2.61 2.03
C THR A 100 8.94 -4.06 1.81
N LYS A 101 8.02 -5.02 1.91
CA LYS A 101 8.31 -6.44 1.68
C LYS A 101 8.81 -6.71 0.26
N ILE A 102 8.25 -6.03 -0.74
CA ILE A 102 8.71 -6.11 -2.13
C ILE A 102 10.15 -5.60 -2.25
N LYS A 103 10.48 -4.47 -1.61
CA LYS A 103 11.85 -3.91 -1.60
C LYS A 103 12.83 -4.88 -0.95
N GLU A 104 12.47 -5.46 0.20
CA GLU A 104 13.27 -6.49 0.88
C GLU A 104 13.47 -7.74 -0.01
N LEU A 105 12.43 -8.18 -0.73
CA LEU A 105 12.52 -9.32 -1.65
C LEU A 105 13.47 -9.04 -2.82
N PHE A 106 13.45 -7.83 -3.37
CA PHE A 106 14.38 -7.44 -4.43
C PHE A 106 15.82 -7.29 -3.94
N GLU A 107 16.03 -6.77 -2.74
CA GLU A 107 17.35 -6.67 -2.12
C GLU A 107 17.94 -8.05 -1.80
N LYS A 108 17.11 -8.98 -1.32
CA LYS A 108 17.53 -10.37 -1.04
C LYS A 108 17.70 -11.23 -2.30
N ASN A 109 16.92 -10.97 -3.35
CA ASN A 109 16.92 -11.76 -4.60
C ASN A 109 16.97 -10.86 -5.84
N PRO A 110 18.16 -10.35 -6.22
CA PRO A 110 18.32 -9.49 -7.40
C PRO A 110 17.86 -10.17 -8.72
N GLY A 111 17.84 -11.50 -8.76
CA GLY A 111 17.30 -12.27 -9.90
C GLY A 111 15.78 -12.13 -10.11
N VAL A 112 15.01 -11.82 -9.06
CA VAL A 112 13.55 -11.61 -9.15
C VAL A 112 13.24 -10.23 -9.76
N ALA A 113 14.07 -9.21 -9.48
CA ALA A 113 14.01 -7.92 -10.17
C ALA A 113 14.28 -8.12 -11.67
N GLY A 114 15.31 -8.90 -12.01
CA GLY A 114 15.63 -9.23 -13.39
C GLY A 114 14.50 -9.99 -14.10
N SER A 115 13.83 -10.94 -13.43
CA SER A 115 12.75 -11.72 -14.04
C SER A 115 11.47 -10.91 -14.27
N ILE A 116 11.09 -10.04 -13.33
CA ILE A 116 9.93 -9.14 -13.49
C ILE A 116 10.19 -8.11 -14.61
N PHE A 117 11.40 -7.56 -14.67
CA PHE A 117 11.78 -6.63 -15.74
C PHE A 117 11.73 -7.30 -17.12
N ARG A 118 12.26 -8.53 -17.23
CA ARG A 118 12.22 -9.33 -18.46
C ARG A 118 10.82 -9.74 -18.87
N LEU A 119 9.94 -10.04 -17.91
CA LEU A 119 8.51 -10.28 -18.19
C LEU A 119 7.83 -9.01 -18.72
N GLY A 120 8.11 -7.85 -18.12
CA GLY A 120 7.62 -6.56 -18.60
C GLY A 120 8.06 -6.24 -20.03
N GLU A 121 9.34 -6.48 -20.37
CA GLU A 121 9.83 -6.36 -21.75
C GLU A 121 9.16 -7.35 -22.70
N LYS A 122 8.97 -8.61 -22.28
CA LYS A 122 8.32 -9.63 -23.10
C LYS A 122 6.87 -9.26 -23.41
N ILE A 123 6.11 -8.79 -22.42
CA ILE A 123 4.73 -8.31 -22.61
C ILE A 123 4.70 -7.09 -23.52
N LYS A 124 5.60 -6.12 -23.33
CA LYS A 124 5.71 -4.93 -24.18
C LYS A 124 6.04 -5.28 -25.63
N ASN A 125 6.86 -6.30 -25.84
CA ASN A 125 7.22 -6.77 -27.19
C ASN A 125 6.07 -7.57 -27.83
N LEU A 126 5.36 -8.41 -27.06
CA LEU A 126 4.15 -9.11 -27.54
C LEU A 126 3.05 -8.12 -27.95
N ASN A 127 2.88 -7.02 -27.21
CA ASN A 127 1.89 -5.99 -27.54
C ASN A 127 2.29 -5.13 -28.76
N LYS A 128 3.57 -5.19 -29.18
CA LYS A 128 4.07 -4.53 -30.39
C LYS A 128 4.00 -5.42 -31.63
N THR A 129 4.07 -6.74 -31.47
CA THR A 129 4.00 -7.69 -32.59
C THR A 129 2.58 -8.05 -32.99
N GLY A 130 1.56 -7.75 -32.16
CA GLY A 130 0.16 -8.03 -32.48
C GLY A 130 -0.18 -9.52 -32.57
N GLU A 131 0.78 -10.40 -32.27
CA GLU A 131 0.58 -11.84 -32.29
C GLU A 131 0.02 -12.29 -30.93
N PRO A 132 -1.15 -12.96 -30.90
CA PRO A 132 -1.64 -13.56 -29.69
C PRO A 132 -0.64 -14.61 -29.18
N PRO A 133 -0.56 -14.82 -27.86
CA PRO A 133 0.34 -15.82 -27.29
C PRO A 133 0.08 -17.18 -27.93
N HIS A 134 1.09 -17.74 -28.59
CA HIS A 134 1.02 -19.11 -29.11
C HIS A 134 0.86 -20.05 -27.92
N VAL A 135 -0.36 -20.58 -27.74
CA VAL A 135 -0.69 -21.55 -26.70
C VAL A 135 -0.31 -22.93 -27.25
N PRO A 136 0.75 -23.60 -26.75
CA PRO A 136 1.28 -24.83 -27.36
C PRO A 136 0.39 -26.07 -27.22
N LEU A 137 -0.89 -25.92 -26.91
CA LEU A 137 -1.79 -27.02 -26.50
C LEU A 137 -3.15 -27.03 -27.22
N ILE A 138 -3.37 -26.18 -28.22
CA ILE A 138 -4.64 -26.11 -28.94
C ILE A 138 -4.51 -26.60 -30.41
N ASP A 139 -3.28 -26.78 -30.92
CA ASP A 139 -3.05 -27.06 -32.34
C ASP A 139 -2.94 -28.57 -32.71
N GLU A 140 -3.27 -29.47 -31.78
CA GLU A 140 -3.16 -30.93 -32.01
C GLU A 140 -4.47 -31.70 -31.71
N ARG A 141 -5.65 -31.12 -32.01
CA ARG A 141 -6.90 -31.89 -32.06
C ARG A 141 -7.74 -31.58 -33.29
#